data_AF-A0A183FZN6-F1
#
_entry.id   AF-A0A183FZN6-F1
#
_cell.length_a   1.000
_cell.length_b   1.000
_cell.length_c   1.000
_cell.angle_alpha   90.00
_cell.angle_beta   90.00
_cell.angle_gamma   90.00
#
_symmetry.space_group_name_H-M   'P 1'
#
loop_
_entity.id
_entity.type
_entity.pdbx_description
1 polymer ?
#
loop_
_entity_poly.entity_id
_entity_poly.type
_entity_poly.pdbx_seq_one_letter_code
_entity_poly.pdbx_strand_id
1 'polypeptide(L)'
;LHILHLDAARVNKTVPLVFRDCPDEFVPGGDEKYADCNITTDETACALLRELHKAKSFRVYGFAVVPIILSVLAMVLNITYLVIQLKIYRKEEESARKRYLFLIARSLSTIMALLLFYVVIICWKTEEFAYPSAMIFLLLGGLNFLSITGTYIALTLLLYTAIVHPFFYQSRTTIKHCYIFIALIWLCSTIASTCVGLWGATLFYPESAPVSCSFRGCQKPLAVLIVIGLSISYATVLGLYASLIVRLHLRLRRRRDLVSENSKSGSNLEREQTHIRAMNRLGLNMGTFAIGSVPILIVCIVALVNLKSLSSLGEGEKSPCKTYLNAHLFVEVEILASTGGIVWSVPSSSGDIFP
;
A
#
# COMPACT_ATOMS: atom_id res chain seq x y z
N LEU A 1 -24.00 3.72 16.64
CA LEU A 1 -25.07 3.68 17.65
C LEU A 1 -26.30 3.02 17.00
N HIS A 2 -26.33 1.70 16.94
CA HIS A 2 -27.51 0.90 16.57
C HIS A 2 -27.29 -0.50 17.14
N ILE A 3 -27.37 -0.56 18.47
CA ILE A 3 -27.69 -1.76 19.23
C ILE A 3 -29.17 -1.55 19.57
N LEU A 4 -30.05 -2.39 19.04
CA LEU A 4 -31.42 -2.70 19.49
C LEU A 4 -32.26 -3.14 18.29
N HIS A 5 -32.17 -4.42 17.96
CA HIS A 5 -33.37 -5.20 17.71
C HIS A 5 -33.16 -6.56 18.39
N LEU A 6 -33.72 -6.64 19.60
CA LEU A 6 -34.05 -7.90 20.24
C LEU A 6 -34.99 -8.65 19.29
N ASP A 7 -34.51 -9.76 18.73
CA ASP A 7 -35.36 -10.93 18.56
C ASP A 7 -35.02 -11.88 19.70
N ALA A 8 -35.75 -11.69 20.80
CA ALA A 8 -35.84 -12.63 21.89
C ALA A 8 -36.65 -13.86 21.48
N ALA A 9 -36.13 -14.65 20.53
CA ALA A 9 -36.46 -16.05 20.45
C ALA A 9 -35.60 -16.77 21.48
N ARG A 10 -36.22 -17.10 22.63
CA ARG A 10 -35.61 -17.85 23.74
C ARG A 10 -35.32 -19.29 23.25
N VAL A 11 -34.27 -19.47 22.46
CA VAL A 11 -33.72 -20.79 22.17
C VAL A 11 -32.96 -21.19 23.42
N ASN A 12 -33.43 -22.22 24.11
CA ASN A 12 -32.73 -22.86 25.21
C ASN A 12 -31.50 -23.60 24.62
N LYS A 13 -30.50 -22.84 24.16
CA LYS A 13 -29.26 -23.35 23.57
C LYS A 13 -28.34 -23.75 24.72
N THR A 14 -28.41 -25.02 25.09
CA THR A 14 -27.44 -25.64 25.99
C THR A 14 -26.04 -25.46 25.43
N VAL A 15 -25.12 -24.89 26.22
CA VAL A 15 -23.70 -24.77 25.85
C VAL A 15 -23.19 -26.18 25.49
N PRO A 16 -22.64 -26.38 24.28
CA PRO A 16 -22.09 -27.68 23.89
C PRO A 16 -21.02 -28.16 24.88
N LEU A 17 -20.95 -29.47 25.12
CA LEU A 17 -20.04 -30.05 26.13
C LEU A 17 -18.58 -29.64 25.92
N VAL A 18 -18.16 -29.46 24.67
CA VAL A 18 -16.80 -29.04 24.27
C VAL A 18 -16.47 -27.61 24.75
N PHE A 19 -17.47 -26.75 24.95
CA PHE A 19 -17.30 -25.35 25.37
C PHE A 19 -17.74 -25.09 26.81
N ARG A 20 -18.05 -26.15 27.56
CA ARG A 20 -18.57 -26.04 28.93
C ARG A 20 -17.60 -25.35 29.88
N ASP A 21 -16.30 -25.51 29.63
CA ASP A 21 -15.21 -24.93 30.41
C ASP A 21 -14.76 -23.54 29.86
N CYS A 22 -15.49 -22.97 28.89
CA CYS A 22 -15.19 -21.69 28.25
C CYS A 22 -16.31 -20.63 28.41
N PRO A 23 -16.88 -20.41 29.61
CA PRO A 23 -18.09 -19.59 29.77
C PRO A 23 -17.90 -18.11 29.36
N ASP A 24 -16.69 -17.57 29.53
CA ASP A 24 -16.38 -16.18 29.21
C ASP A 24 -16.02 -15.97 27.72
N GLU A 25 -15.68 -17.04 27.00
CA GLU A 25 -15.27 -16.98 25.59
C GLU A 25 -16.40 -17.42 24.66
N PHE A 26 -17.30 -18.30 25.09
CA PHE A 26 -18.37 -18.82 24.23
C PHE A 26 -19.48 -17.78 23.98
N VAL A 27 -19.78 -17.50 22.70
CA VAL A 27 -20.88 -16.60 22.32
C VAL A 27 -22.10 -17.41 21.84
N PRO A 28 -23.21 -17.42 22.62
CA PRO A 28 -24.45 -18.09 22.23
C PRO A 28 -25.01 -17.50 20.93
N GLY A 29 -25.51 -18.37 20.05
CA GLY A 29 -26.09 -18.02 18.75
C GLY A 29 -25.08 -17.95 17.60
N GLY A 30 -23.77 -18.00 17.87
CA GLY A 30 -22.72 -17.85 16.86
C GLY A 30 -21.69 -18.99 16.82
N ASP A 31 -21.34 -19.54 17.98
CA ASP A 31 -20.23 -20.50 18.10
C ASP A 31 -20.67 -21.97 18.15
N GLU A 32 -21.98 -22.26 18.19
CA GLU A 32 -22.49 -23.65 18.22
C GLU A 32 -22.01 -24.49 17.04
N LYS A 33 -21.84 -23.86 15.87
CA LYS A 33 -21.36 -24.51 14.64
C LYS A 33 -19.93 -25.05 14.73
N TYR A 34 -19.18 -24.70 15.77
CA TYR A 34 -17.82 -25.19 16.00
C TYR A 34 -17.79 -26.42 16.93
N ALA A 35 -18.92 -26.79 17.54
CA ALA A 35 -18.99 -27.87 18.51
C ALA A 35 -18.70 -29.25 17.90
N ASP A 36 -19.05 -29.43 16.62
CA ASP A 36 -18.87 -30.69 15.89
C ASP A 36 -17.49 -30.80 15.23
N CYS A 37 -16.61 -29.82 15.44
CA CYS A 37 -15.28 -29.82 14.85
C CYS A 37 -14.36 -30.78 15.61
N ASN A 38 -13.68 -31.66 14.87
CA ASN A 38 -12.73 -32.60 15.44
C ASN A 38 -11.43 -31.86 15.84
N ILE A 39 -11.24 -31.59 17.13
CA ILE A 39 -10.05 -30.92 17.66
C ILE A 39 -8.93 -31.96 17.76
N THR A 40 -8.06 -32.00 16.77
CA THR A 40 -6.89 -32.89 16.73
C THR A 40 -5.59 -32.20 17.11
N THR A 41 -5.63 -30.89 17.36
CA THR A 41 -4.51 -30.05 17.77
C THR A 41 -4.31 -30.10 19.28
N ASP A 42 -3.07 -29.93 19.76
CA ASP A 42 -2.75 -29.87 21.20
C ASP A 42 -3.38 -28.65 21.94
N GLU A 43 -4.06 -27.77 21.21
CA GLU A 43 -4.74 -26.59 21.74
C GLU A 43 -6.12 -26.91 22.32
N THR A 44 -6.47 -26.27 23.44
CA THR A 44 -7.78 -26.42 24.06
C THR A 44 -8.87 -25.69 23.27
N ALA A 45 -10.11 -26.19 23.34
CA ALA A 45 -11.26 -25.58 22.67
C ALA A 45 -11.44 -24.09 23.02
N CYS A 46 -11.19 -23.71 24.28
CA CYS A 46 -11.30 -22.31 24.70
C CYS A 46 -10.23 -21.42 24.05
N ALA A 47 -8.99 -21.92 23.88
CA ALA A 47 -7.90 -21.17 23.27
C ALA A 47 -8.19 -20.89 21.78
N LEU A 48 -8.70 -21.90 21.07
CA LEU A 48 -9.12 -21.78 19.67
C LEU A 48 -10.27 -20.77 19.51
N LEU A 49 -11.25 -20.78 20.43
CA LEU A 49 -12.36 -19.82 20.41
C LEU A 49 -11.87 -18.38 20.64
N ARG A 50 -10.99 -18.19 21.63
CA ARG A 50 -10.39 -16.89 21.93
C ARG A 50 -9.63 -16.33 20.73
N GLU A 51 -8.78 -17.13 20.09
CA GLU A 51 -8.03 -16.68 18.89
C GLU A 51 -8.97 -16.43 17.71
N LEU A 52 -10.04 -17.20 17.55
CA LEU A 52 -11.05 -16.97 16.51
C LEU A 52 -11.78 -15.63 16.74
N HIS A 53 -12.16 -15.33 17.97
CA HIS A 53 -12.84 -14.07 18.33
C HIS A 53 -11.91 -12.89 18.17
N LYS A 54 -10.64 -13.05 18.54
CA LYS A 54 -9.58 -12.08 18.29
C LYS A 54 -9.39 -11.84 16.79
N ALA A 55 -9.34 -12.87 15.94
CA ALA A 55 -9.30 -12.73 14.48
C ALA A 55 -10.51 -11.94 13.95
N LYS A 56 -11.73 -12.30 14.39
CA LYS A 56 -12.96 -11.59 14.02
C LYS A 56 -12.93 -10.12 14.46
N SER A 57 -12.41 -9.84 15.65
CA SER A 57 -12.28 -8.48 16.20
C SER A 57 -11.24 -7.67 15.42
N PHE A 58 -10.06 -8.22 15.14
CA PHE A 58 -9.02 -7.58 14.32
C PHE A 58 -9.51 -7.27 12.92
N ARG A 59 -10.26 -8.19 12.28
CA ARG A 59 -10.89 -7.94 10.99
C ARG A 59 -11.83 -6.74 11.01
N VAL A 60 -12.61 -6.56 12.09
CA VAL A 60 -13.52 -5.42 12.22
C VAL A 60 -12.76 -4.13 12.52
N TYR A 61 -11.94 -4.11 13.57
CA TYR A 61 -11.31 -2.87 14.02
C TYR A 61 -10.02 -2.54 13.25
N GLY A 62 -9.14 -3.51 13.07
CA GLY A 62 -7.84 -3.34 12.42
C GLY A 62 -7.92 -3.21 10.90
N PHE A 63 -8.81 -3.97 10.24
CA PHE A 63 -8.90 -3.96 8.77
C PHE A 63 -10.01 -3.04 8.24
N ALA A 64 -11.14 -2.90 8.93
CA ALA A 64 -12.23 -2.03 8.48
C ALA A 64 -12.19 -0.64 9.16
N VAL A 65 -12.35 -0.56 10.47
CA VAL A 65 -12.55 0.74 11.15
C VAL A 65 -11.33 1.66 11.02
N VAL A 66 -10.13 1.19 11.37
CA VAL A 66 -8.92 2.03 11.34
C VAL A 66 -8.59 2.49 9.90
N PRO A 67 -8.55 1.60 8.88
CA PRO A 67 -8.29 2.01 7.51
C PRO A 67 -9.38 2.91 6.94
N ILE A 68 -10.65 2.73 7.31
CA ILE A 68 -11.72 3.68 6.92
C ILE A 68 -11.41 5.08 7.45
N ILE A 69 -11.14 5.23 8.75
CA ILE A 69 -10.84 6.54 9.36
C ILE A 69 -9.62 7.18 8.67
N LEU A 70 -8.54 6.42 8.48
CA LEU A 70 -7.34 6.89 7.81
C LEU A 70 -7.61 7.26 6.35
N SER A 71 -8.43 6.49 5.64
CA SER A 71 -8.78 6.77 4.24
C SER A 71 -9.66 8.00 4.09
N VAL A 72 -10.59 8.27 5.02
CA VAL A 72 -11.38 9.51 5.06
C VAL A 72 -10.45 10.70 5.23
N LEU A 73 -9.54 10.65 6.21
CA LEU A 73 -8.56 11.70 6.44
C LEU A 73 -7.67 11.90 5.20
N ALA A 74 -7.14 10.82 4.63
CA ALA A 74 -6.34 10.85 3.42
C ALA A 74 -7.12 11.44 2.23
N MET A 75 -8.41 11.12 2.09
CA MET A 75 -9.25 11.62 1.00
C MET A 75 -9.46 13.13 1.14
N VAL A 76 -9.76 13.63 2.34
CA VAL A 76 -9.89 15.08 2.60
C VAL A 76 -8.59 15.81 2.29
N LEU A 77 -7.45 15.27 2.72
CA LEU A 77 -6.13 15.85 2.46
C LEU A 77 -5.80 15.87 0.95
N ASN A 78 -6.02 14.76 0.24
CA ASN A 78 -5.74 14.66 -1.20
C ASN A 78 -6.67 15.56 -2.03
N ILE A 79 -7.95 15.67 -1.69
CA ILE A 79 -8.90 16.57 -2.37
C ILE A 79 -8.48 18.03 -2.13
N THR A 80 -8.18 18.39 -0.89
CA THR A 80 -7.73 19.76 -0.55
C THR A 80 -6.45 20.11 -1.30
N TYR A 81 -5.49 19.19 -1.32
CA TYR A 81 -4.24 19.35 -2.05
C TYR A 81 -4.49 19.48 -3.57
N LEU A 82 -5.32 18.62 -4.16
CA LEU A 82 -5.69 18.68 -5.57
C LEU A 82 -6.31 20.04 -5.94
N VAL A 83 -7.21 20.58 -5.10
CA VAL A 83 -7.82 21.90 -5.31
C VAL A 83 -6.77 23.01 -5.29
N ILE A 84 -5.84 22.97 -4.34
CA ILE A 84 -4.72 23.93 -4.27
C ILE A 84 -3.85 23.83 -5.53
N GLN A 85 -3.49 22.62 -5.94
CA GLN A 85 -2.65 22.41 -7.13
C GLN A 85 -3.32 22.85 -8.42
N LEU A 86 -4.63 22.61 -8.57
CA LEU A 86 -5.38 23.10 -9.72
C LEU A 86 -5.45 24.63 -9.76
N LYS A 87 -5.60 25.29 -8.61
CA LYS A 87 -5.57 26.75 -8.52
C LYS A 87 -4.22 27.32 -8.93
N ILE A 88 -3.12 26.73 -8.46
CA ILE A 88 -1.76 27.16 -8.81
C ILE A 88 -1.46 26.88 -10.29
N TYR A 89 -1.79 25.68 -10.77
CA TYR A 89 -1.60 25.28 -12.17
C TYR A 89 -2.19 26.28 -13.18
N ARG A 90 -3.36 26.84 -12.87
CA ARG A 90 -4.01 27.85 -13.72
C ARG A 90 -3.28 29.18 -13.78
N LYS A 91 -2.57 29.56 -12.71
CA LYS A 91 -1.89 30.85 -12.58
C LYS A 91 -0.43 30.82 -13.04
N GLU A 92 0.18 29.64 -13.03
CA GLU A 92 1.62 29.51 -13.25
C GLU A 92 2.03 29.47 -14.74
N GLU A 93 3.31 29.76 -15.01
CA GLU A 93 3.93 29.65 -16.34
C GLU A 93 4.15 28.19 -16.78
N GLU A 94 4.34 27.99 -18.10
CA GLU A 94 4.43 26.66 -18.73
C GLU A 94 5.54 25.76 -18.12
N SER A 95 6.66 26.38 -17.71
CA SER A 95 7.80 25.67 -17.09
C SER A 95 7.42 24.98 -15.78
N ALA A 96 6.64 25.65 -14.92
CA ALA A 96 6.22 25.12 -13.63
C ALA A 96 4.96 24.25 -13.75
N ARG A 97 4.09 24.50 -14.75
CA ARG A 97 2.91 23.67 -15.06
C ARG A 97 3.26 22.20 -15.28
N LYS A 98 4.39 21.91 -15.94
CA LYS A 98 4.86 20.52 -16.19
C LYS A 98 4.96 19.72 -14.89
N ARG A 99 5.48 20.34 -13.84
CA ARG A 99 5.63 19.71 -12.52
C ARG A 99 4.29 19.51 -11.82
N TYR A 100 3.44 20.54 -11.82
CA TYR A 100 2.11 20.45 -11.24
C TYR A 100 1.23 19.39 -11.93
N LEU A 101 1.45 19.13 -13.23
CA LEU A 101 0.75 18.08 -13.94
C LEU A 101 0.99 16.68 -13.34
N PHE A 102 2.25 16.34 -13.02
CA PHE A 102 2.57 15.08 -12.35
C PHE A 102 2.00 15.02 -10.93
N LEU A 103 2.00 16.14 -10.20
CA LEU A 103 1.42 16.21 -8.85
C LEU A 103 -0.10 15.99 -8.90
N ILE A 104 -0.80 16.64 -9.83
CA ILE A 104 -2.25 16.44 -10.06
C ILE A 104 -2.55 15.01 -10.45
N ALA A 105 -1.80 14.43 -11.40
CA ALA A 105 -2.00 13.04 -11.81
C ALA A 105 -1.81 12.05 -10.66
N ARG A 106 -0.83 12.32 -9.77
CA ARG A 106 -0.63 11.52 -8.56
C ARG A 106 -1.80 11.65 -7.58
N SER A 107 -2.28 12.87 -7.31
CA SER A 107 -3.43 13.07 -6.42
C SER A 107 -4.73 12.46 -6.96
N LEU A 108 -4.93 12.45 -8.28
CA LEU A 108 -6.04 11.74 -8.89
C LEU A 108 -5.89 10.22 -8.74
N SER A 109 -4.68 9.69 -8.92
CA SER A 109 -4.37 8.27 -8.69
C SER A 109 -4.66 7.85 -7.26
N THR A 110 -4.23 8.63 -6.26
CA THR A 110 -4.47 8.34 -4.84
C THR A 110 -5.95 8.42 -4.48
N ILE A 111 -6.69 9.42 -4.97
CA ILE A 111 -8.14 9.50 -4.76
C ILE A 111 -8.86 8.30 -5.36
N MET A 112 -8.52 7.93 -6.60
CA MET A 112 -9.08 6.74 -7.25
C MET A 112 -8.77 5.46 -6.45
N ALA A 113 -7.54 5.31 -5.97
CA ALA A 113 -7.14 4.19 -5.14
C ALA A 113 -7.91 4.12 -3.82
N LEU A 114 -8.14 5.25 -3.15
CA LEU A 114 -8.94 5.33 -1.92
C LEU A 114 -10.41 4.99 -2.17
N LEU A 115 -11.00 5.46 -3.27
CA LEU A 115 -12.37 5.11 -3.66
C LEU A 115 -12.50 3.59 -3.91
N LEU A 116 -11.53 3.02 -4.63
CA LEU A 116 -11.51 1.58 -4.92
C LEU A 116 -11.23 0.75 -3.65
N PHE A 117 -10.49 1.28 -2.69
CA PHE A 117 -10.28 0.64 -1.38
C PHE A 117 -11.60 0.44 -0.62
N TYR A 118 -12.53 1.41 -0.67
CA TYR A 118 -13.87 1.22 -0.09
C TYR A 118 -14.65 0.09 -0.76
N VAL A 119 -14.55 -0.03 -2.09
CA VAL A 119 -15.17 -1.13 -2.83
C VAL A 119 -14.63 -2.47 -2.35
N VAL A 120 -13.31 -2.56 -2.14
CA VAL A 120 -12.68 -3.78 -1.59
C VAL A 120 -13.19 -4.09 -0.19
N ILE A 121 -13.28 -3.11 0.71
CA ILE A 121 -13.79 -3.34 2.07
C ILE A 121 -15.23 -3.87 2.02
N ILE A 122 -16.07 -3.33 1.12
CA ILE A 122 -17.45 -3.79 0.93
C ILE A 122 -17.45 -5.24 0.44
N CYS A 123 -16.71 -5.55 -0.63
CA CYS A 123 -16.59 -6.91 -1.17
C CYS A 123 -16.05 -7.91 -0.13
N TRP A 124 -15.08 -7.49 0.67
CA TRP A 124 -14.51 -8.28 1.75
C TRP A 124 -15.54 -8.57 2.84
N LYS A 125 -16.42 -7.61 3.14
CA LYS A 125 -17.50 -7.79 4.11
C LYS A 125 -18.58 -8.74 3.61
N THR A 126 -18.82 -8.79 2.30
CA THR A 126 -19.88 -9.61 1.69
C THR A 126 -19.44 -11.05 1.40
N GLU A 127 -18.23 -11.29 0.90
CA GLU A 127 -17.80 -12.62 0.43
C GLU A 127 -16.83 -13.35 1.38
N GLU A 128 -16.48 -12.75 2.51
CA GLU A 128 -15.38 -13.21 3.37
C GLU A 128 -14.04 -13.35 2.58
N PHE A 129 -12.94 -13.73 3.24
CA PHE A 129 -11.62 -13.77 2.61
C PHE A 129 -11.58 -14.90 1.55
N ALA A 130 -11.52 -14.54 0.27
CA ALA A 130 -11.53 -15.45 -0.89
C ALA A 130 -10.62 -14.97 -2.03
N TYR A 131 -10.27 -15.85 -2.99
CA TYR A 131 -9.41 -15.53 -4.14
C TYR A 131 -9.73 -14.18 -4.85
N PRO A 132 -10.97 -13.89 -5.28
CA PRO A 132 -11.27 -12.64 -6.00
C PRO A 132 -11.03 -11.39 -5.15
N SER A 133 -11.38 -11.44 -3.85
CA SER A 133 -11.13 -10.33 -2.92
C SER A 133 -9.63 -10.05 -2.74
N ALA A 134 -8.82 -11.10 -2.58
CA ALA A 134 -7.36 -10.98 -2.47
C ALA A 134 -6.71 -10.50 -3.77
N MET A 135 -7.17 -10.99 -4.91
CA MET A 135 -6.74 -10.54 -6.25
C MET A 135 -7.00 -9.05 -6.43
N ILE A 136 -8.22 -8.58 -6.16
CA ILE A 136 -8.58 -7.17 -6.32
C ILE A 136 -7.76 -6.30 -5.36
N PHE A 137 -7.59 -6.73 -4.10
CA PHE A 137 -6.79 -6.00 -3.12
C PHE A 137 -5.32 -5.85 -3.56
N LEU A 138 -4.69 -6.95 -4.00
CA LEU A 138 -3.31 -6.95 -4.47
C LEU A 138 -3.13 -6.15 -5.77
N LEU A 139 -4.10 -6.23 -6.68
CA LEU A 139 -4.13 -5.44 -7.91
C LEU A 139 -4.17 -3.95 -7.55
N LEU A 140 -5.16 -3.51 -6.79
CA LEU A 140 -5.31 -2.08 -6.47
C LEU A 140 -4.13 -1.54 -5.66
N GLY A 141 -3.65 -2.30 -4.68
CA GLY A 141 -2.44 -1.96 -3.92
C GLY A 141 -1.21 -1.84 -4.82
N GLY A 142 -1.01 -2.79 -5.72
CA GLY A 142 0.09 -2.79 -6.69
C GLY A 142 -0.01 -1.65 -7.70
N LEU A 143 -1.21 -1.34 -8.20
CA LEU A 143 -1.45 -0.24 -9.14
C LEU A 143 -1.09 1.09 -8.50
N ASN A 144 -1.57 1.33 -7.28
CA ASN A 144 -1.28 2.55 -6.55
C ASN A 144 0.21 2.67 -6.24
N PHE A 145 0.84 1.61 -5.72
CA PHE A 145 2.28 1.60 -5.41
C PHE A 145 3.15 1.89 -6.63
N LEU A 146 2.88 1.22 -7.76
CA LEU A 146 3.66 1.39 -8.99
C LEU A 146 3.40 2.75 -9.65
N SER A 147 2.15 3.24 -9.64
CA SER A 147 1.81 4.56 -10.16
C SER A 147 2.48 5.68 -9.36
N ILE A 148 2.42 5.61 -8.03
CA ILE A 148 3.13 6.53 -7.14
C ILE A 148 4.63 6.46 -7.42
N THR A 149 5.22 5.27 -7.41
CA THR A 149 6.65 5.07 -7.68
C THR A 149 7.08 5.68 -9.02
N GLY A 150 6.33 5.43 -10.09
CA GLY A 150 6.59 5.97 -11.42
C GLY A 150 6.52 7.49 -11.45
N THR A 151 5.54 8.11 -10.78
CA THR A 151 5.45 9.58 -10.68
C THR A 151 6.60 10.20 -9.89
N TYR A 152 7.06 9.55 -8.81
CA TYR A 152 8.25 9.97 -8.06
C TYR A 152 9.51 9.94 -8.93
N ILE A 153 9.72 8.88 -9.71
CA ILE A 153 10.83 8.78 -10.67
C ILE A 153 10.71 9.88 -11.73
N ALA A 154 9.53 10.10 -12.31
CA ALA A 154 9.34 11.09 -13.36
C ALA A 154 9.54 12.53 -12.87
N LEU A 155 9.02 12.88 -11.69
CA LEU A 155 9.25 14.19 -11.05
C LEU A 155 10.73 14.43 -10.77
N THR A 156 11.44 13.38 -10.39
CA THR A 156 12.87 13.40 -10.07
C THR A 156 13.72 13.60 -11.32
N LEU A 157 13.41 12.88 -12.41
CA LEU A 157 14.01 13.10 -13.72
C LEU A 157 13.72 14.50 -14.25
N LEU A 158 12.48 14.99 -14.09
CA LEU A 158 12.07 16.32 -14.51
C LEU A 158 12.86 17.41 -13.77
N LEU A 159 12.99 17.29 -12.44
CA LEU A 159 13.79 18.21 -11.63
C LEU A 159 15.27 18.13 -12.02
N TYR A 160 15.79 16.93 -12.25
CA TYR A 160 17.15 16.75 -12.73
C TYR A 160 17.40 17.48 -14.05
N THR A 161 16.56 17.26 -15.05
CA THR A 161 16.70 17.91 -16.36
C THR A 161 16.59 19.43 -16.22
N ALA A 162 15.69 19.94 -15.38
CA ALA A 162 15.55 21.38 -15.12
C ALA A 162 16.81 22.00 -14.50
N ILE A 163 17.46 21.32 -13.54
CA ILE A 163 18.67 21.83 -12.88
C ILE A 163 19.92 21.62 -13.75
N VAL A 164 20.04 20.45 -14.37
CA VAL A 164 21.27 20.03 -15.02
C VAL A 164 21.41 20.57 -16.43
N HIS A 165 20.29 20.61 -17.16
CA HIS A 165 20.20 21.06 -18.54
C HIS A 165 19.03 22.05 -18.72
N PRO A 166 19.11 23.26 -18.13
CA PRO A 166 18.00 24.22 -18.13
C PRO A 166 17.56 24.63 -19.55
N PHE A 167 18.52 24.82 -20.47
CA PHE A 167 18.22 25.15 -21.87
C PHE A 167 17.49 24.01 -22.60
N PHE A 168 17.83 22.75 -22.31
CA PHE A 168 17.14 21.59 -22.89
C PHE A 168 15.72 21.48 -22.32
N TYR A 169 15.57 21.67 -21.01
CA TYR A 169 14.27 21.65 -20.33
C TYR A 169 13.29 22.70 -20.86
N GLN A 170 13.78 23.90 -21.19
CA GLN A 170 12.96 24.98 -21.71
C GLN A 170 12.63 24.80 -23.21
N SER A 171 13.57 24.29 -24.02
CA SER A 171 13.40 24.21 -25.48
C SER A 171 12.79 22.90 -26.00
N ARG A 172 13.07 21.76 -25.35
CA ARG A 172 12.72 20.43 -25.87
C ARG A 172 11.60 19.74 -25.09
N THR A 173 11.55 19.93 -23.78
CA THR A 173 10.53 19.28 -22.94
C THR A 173 9.23 20.08 -22.98
N THR A 174 8.22 19.63 -23.72
CA THR A 174 6.88 20.27 -23.76
C THR A 174 5.89 19.57 -22.84
N ILE A 175 4.78 20.23 -22.51
CA ILE A 175 3.69 19.63 -21.70
C ILE A 175 3.14 18.34 -22.34
N LYS A 176 3.13 18.25 -23.68
CA LYS A 176 2.68 17.05 -24.40
C LYS A 176 3.49 15.81 -24.01
N HIS A 177 4.81 15.96 -23.88
CA HIS A 177 5.67 14.86 -23.43
C HIS A 177 5.34 14.43 -21.99
N CYS A 178 4.99 15.38 -21.11
CA CYS A 178 4.58 15.05 -19.74
C CYS A 178 3.30 14.21 -19.71
N TYR A 179 2.30 14.52 -20.55
CA TYR A 179 1.10 13.68 -20.67
C TYR A 179 1.42 12.27 -21.18
N ILE A 180 2.30 12.14 -22.16
CA ILE A 180 2.75 10.82 -22.67
C ILE A 180 3.43 10.03 -21.54
N PHE A 181 4.32 10.64 -20.76
CA PHE A 181 4.96 9.97 -19.62
C PHE A 181 3.95 9.53 -18.57
N ILE A 182 2.96 10.36 -18.23
CA ILE A 182 1.91 9.99 -17.28
C ILE A 182 1.12 8.79 -17.81
N ALA A 183 0.72 8.81 -19.08
CA ALA A 183 0.00 7.69 -19.71
C ALA A 183 0.82 6.40 -19.69
N LEU A 184 2.13 6.47 -19.98
CA LEU A 184 3.03 5.31 -19.91
C LEU A 184 3.17 4.76 -18.49
N ILE A 185 3.29 5.64 -17.48
CA ILE A 185 3.34 5.21 -16.07
C ILE A 185 2.07 4.44 -15.70
N TRP A 186 0.91 4.96 -16.06
CA TRP A 186 -0.37 4.31 -15.78
C TRP A 186 -0.51 2.98 -16.51
N LEU A 187 -0.13 2.93 -17.79
CA LEU A 187 -0.17 1.71 -18.59
C LEU A 187 0.74 0.62 -18.00
N CYS A 188 2.02 0.93 -17.77
CA CYS A 188 2.96 -0.03 -17.18
C CYS A 188 2.53 -0.48 -15.79
N SER A 189 2.03 0.45 -14.97
CA SER A 189 1.54 0.14 -13.62
C SER A 189 0.33 -0.79 -13.66
N THR A 190 -0.60 -0.57 -14.58
CA THR A 190 -1.80 -1.41 -14.75
C THR A 190 -1.45 -2.81 -15.22
N ILE A 191 -0.57 -2.93 -16.21
CA ILE A 191 -0.11 -4.23 -16.70
C ILE A 191 0.59 -5.02 -15.57
N ALA A 192 1.58 -4.42 -14.91
CA ALA A 192 2.33 -5.07 -13.85
C ALA A 192 1.44 -5.41 -12.64
N SER A 193 0.57 -4.50 -12.23
CA SER A 193 -0.41 -4.71 -11.14
C SER A 193 -1.38 -5.85 -11.46
N THR A 194 -1.86 -5.96 -12.69
CA THR A 194 -2.78 -7.04 -13.10
C THR A 194 -2.09 -8.39 -12.99
N CYS A 195 -0.83 -8.48 -13.44
CA CYS A 195 -0.01 -9.68 -13.25
C CYS A 195 0.18 -9.99 -11.75
N VAL A 196 0.55 -9.01 -10.93
CA VAL A 196 0.74 -9.19 -9.49
C VAL A 196 -0.57 -9.57 -8.78
N GLY A 197 -1.71 -9.03 -9.18
CA GLY A 197 -3.02 -9.37 -8.61
C GLY A 197 -3.43 -10.81 -8.91
N LEU A 198 -3.39 -11.19 -10.20
CA LEU A 198 -3.76 -12.53 -10.67
C LEU A 198 -2.88 -13.61 -10.05
N TRP A 199 -1.56 -13.44 -10.16
CA TRP A 199 -0.58 -14.41 -9.68
C TRP A 199 -0.35 -14.30 -8.18
N GLY A 200 -0.37 -13.11 -7.60
CA GLY A 200 -0.18 -12.93 -6.16
C GLY A 200 -1.31 -13.52 -5.33
N ALA A 201 -2.54 -13.53 -5.82
CA ALA A 201 -3.65 -14.17 -5.11
C ALA A 201 -3.51 -15.70 -5.02
N THR A 202 -2.85 -16.34 -5.99
CA THR A 202 -2.60 -17.80 -5.96
C THR A 202 -1.66 -18.20 -4.83
N LEU A 203 -0.85 -17.25 -4.30
CA LEU A 203 0.03 -17.48 -3.16
C LEU A 203 -0.74 -17.82 -1.88
N PHE A 204 -1.93 -17.25 -1.72
CA PHE A 204 -2.78 -17.42 -0.53
C PHE A 204 -3.92 -18.42 -0.79
N TYR A 205 -4.28 -18.62 -2.06
CA TYR A 205 -5.44 -19.40 -2.49
C TYR A 205 -5.13 -20.30 -3.68
N PRO A 206 -4.29 -21.34 -3.50
CA PRO A 206 -3.84 -22.18 -4.61
C PRO A 206 -4.95 -23.05 -5.23
N GLU A 207 -5.94 -23.48 -4.46
CA GLU A 207 -7.02 -24.38 -4.92
C GLU A 207 -8.17 -23.65 -5.63
N SER A 208 -8.44 -22.41 -5.24
CA SER A 208 -9.47 -21.57 -5.88
C SER A 208 -8.89 -20.67 -6.98
N ALA A 209 -7.57 -20.77 -7.22
CA ALA A 209 -6.92 -20.09 -8.32
C ALA A 209 -7.37 -20.67 -9.67
N PRO A 210 -7.47 -19.84 -10.72
CA PRO A 210 -7.76 -20.32 -12.07
C PRO A 210 -6.65 -21.21 -12.64
N VAL A 211 -5.46 -21.18 -12.03
CA VAL A 211 -4.30 -22.00 -12.39
C VAL A 211 -3.79 -22.69 -11.14
N SER A 212 -3.92 -24.02 -11.10
CA SER A 212 -3.42 -24.85 -10.00
C SER A 212 -1.90 -24.73 -9.89
N CYS A 213 -1.42 -24.32 -8.72
CA CYS A 213 -0.01 -24.03 -8.51
C CYS A 213 0.49 -24.70 -7.23
N SER A 214 1.41 -25.67 -7.36
CA SER A 214 1.96 -26.37 -6.20
C SER A 214 3.00 -25.50 -5.46
N PHE A 215 3.10 -25.69 -4.14
CA PHE A 215 3.96 -24.88 -3.26
C PHE A 215 5.44 -24.85 -3.73
N ARG A 216 6.02 -26.03 -3.99
CA ARG A 216 7.41 -26.16 -4.46
C ARG A 216 7.58 -25.83 -5.95
N GLY A 217 6.51 -25.91 -6.74
CA GLY A 217 6.55 -25.72 -8.19
C GLY A 217 6.60 -24.24 -8.57
N CYS A 218 5.47 -23.54 -8.48
CA CYS A 218 5.37 -22.14 -8.91
C CYS A 218 5.13 -21.16 -7.76
N GLN A 219 4.54 -21.58 -6.65
CA GLN A 219 4.09 -20.65 -5.61
C GLN A 219 5.27 -20.00 -4.87
N LYS A 220 6.22 -20.81 -4.37
CA LYS A 220 7.44 -20.30 -3.72
C LYS A 220 8.31 -19.45 -4.65
N PRO A 221 8.67 -19.88 -5.88
CA PRO A 221 9.49 -19.04 -6.75
C PRO A 221 8.77 -17.76 -7.18
N LEU A 222 7.44 -17.80 -7.37
CA LEU A 222 6.64 -16.61 -7.65
C LEU A 222 6.69 -15.60 -6.50
N ALA A 223 6.49 -16.05 -5.25
CA ALA A 223 6.57 -15.19 -4.08
C ALA A 223 7.97 -14.55 -3.96
N VAL A 224 9.03 -15.33 -4.18
CA VAL A 224 10.42 -14.82 -4.19
C VAL A 224 10.60 -13.78 -5.29
N LEU A 225 10.11 -14.03 -6.50
CA LEU A 225 10.19 -13.08 -7.63
C LEU A 225 9.47 -11.76 -7.32
N ILE A 226 8.29 -11.81 -6.70
CA ILE A 226 7.54 -10.60 -6.32
C ILE A 226 8.33 -9.79 -5.30
N VAL A 227 8.86 -10.43 -4.24
CA VAL A 227 9.63 -9.74 -3.20
C VAL A 227 10.93 -9.14 -3.76
N ILE A 228 11.65 -9.89 -4.60
CA ILE A 228 12.87 -9.39 -5.26
C ILE A 228 12.52 -8.21 -6.18
N GLY A 229 11.47 -8.33 -6.99
CA GLY A 229 11.03 -7.26 -7.89
C GLY A 229 10.65 -5.98 -7.15
N LEU A 230 9.88 -6.10 -6.07
CA LEU A 230 9.55 -4.96 -5.20
C LEU A 230 10.79 -4.35 -4.56
N SER A 231 11.72 -5.18 -4.07
CA SER A 231 12.98 -4.73 -3.47
C SER A 231 13.87 -3.98 -4.46
N ILE A 232 14.01 -4.49 -5.69
CA ILE A 232 14.74 -3.84 -6.77
C ILE A 232 14.07 -2.52 -7.15
N SER A 233 12.74 -2.48 -7.26
CA SER A 233 12.01 -1.26 -7.58
C SER A 233 12.24 -0.17 -6.53
N TYR A 234 12.16 -0.53 -5.25
CA TYR A 234 12.42 0.37 -4.13
C TYR A 234 13.87 0.86 -4.11
N ALA A 235 14.84 -0.05 -4.26
CA ALA A 235 16.26 0.28 -4.32
C ALA A 235 16.60 1.18 -5.51
N THR A 236 15.93 0.99 -6.66
CA THR A 236 16.12 1.81 -7.86
C THR A 236 15.66 3.24 -7.61
N VAL A 237 14.51 3.44 -6.97
CA VAL A 237 14.03 4.79 -6.63
C VAL A 237 15.02 5.47 -5.69
N LEU A 238 15.40 4.80 -4.59
CA LEU A 238 16.38 5.36 -3.65
C LEU A 238 17.72 5.65 -4.31
N GLY A 239 18.22 4.73 -5.14
CA GLY A 239 19.47 4.89 -5.87
C GLY A 239 19.44 6.07 -6.84
N LEU A 240 18.34 6.25 -7.57
CA LEU A 240 18.14 7.41 -8.45
C LEU A 240 18.13 8.71 -7.64
N TYR A 241 17.37 8.78 -6.55
CA TYR A 241 17.31 9.93 -5.65
C TYR A 241 18.68 10.28 -5.06
N ALA A 242 19.38 9.29 -4.50
CA ALA A 242 20.71 9.45 -3.93
C ALA A 242 21.72 9.91 -4.98
N SER A 243 21.72 9.29 -6.17
CA SER A 243 22.61 9.68 -7.28
C SER A 243 22.41 11.14 -7.69
N LEU A 244 21.16 11.63 -7.64
CA LEU A 244 20.80 12.98 -8.00
C LEU A 244 21.19 13.99 -6.94
N ILE A 245 20.95 13.67 -5.66
CA ILE A 245 21.41 14.49 -4.55
C ILE A 245 22.93 14.61 -4.57
N VAL A 246 23.65 13.50 -4.77
CA VAL A 246 25.12 13.50 -4.85
C VAL A 246 25.60 14.34 -6.04
N ARG A 247 25.04 14.14 -7.24
CA ARG A 247 25.41 14.94 -8.43
C ARG A 247 25.12 16.43 -8.24
N LEU A 248 24.01 16.77 -7.60
CA LEU A 248 23.66 18.15 -7.27
C LEU A 248 24.66 18.75 -6.28
N HIS A 249 24.97 18.02 -5.21
CA HIS A 249 25.93 18.44 -4.19
C HIS A 249 27.33 18.65 -4.78
N LEU A 250 27.80 17.74 -5.65
CA LEU A 250 29.07 17.88 -6.36
C LEU A 250 29.10 19.11 -7.28
N ARG A 251 28.00 19.41 -7.99
CA ARG A 251 27.88 20.63 -8.80
C ARG A 251 27.93 21.89 -7.94
N LEU A 252 27.27 21.90 -6.79
CA LEU A 252 27.27 23.03 -5.86
C LEU A 252 28.66 23.29 -5.31
N ARG A 253 29.35 22.23 -4.86
CA ARG A 253 30.74 22.34 -4.39
C ARG A 253 31.65 22.94 -5.45
N ARG A 254 31.59 22.41 -6.69
CA ARG A 254 32.40 22.93 -7.81
C ARG A 254 32.10 24.40 -8.12
N ARG A 255 30.84 24.84 -8.00
CA ARG A 255 30.48 26.26 -8.19
C ARG A 255 30.96 27.14 -7.03
N ARG A 256 30.90 26.66 -5.79
CA ARG A 256 31.41 27.39 -4.63
C ARG A 256 32.92 27.60 -4.73
N ASP A 257 33.66 26.57 -5.14
CA ASP A 257 35.11 26.66 -5.33
C ASP A 257 35.47 27.72 -6.39
N LEU A 258 34.73 27.79 -7.51
CA LEU A 258 34.90 28.82 -8.55
C LEU A 258 34.50 30.25 -8.11
N VAL A 259 33.57 30.38 -7.15
CA VAL A 259 33.08 31.69 -6.67
C VAL A 259 33.93 32.20 -5.50
N SER A 260 34.56 31.32 -4.72
CA SER A 260 35.48 31.71 -3.64
C SER A 260 36.73 32.43 -4.17
N GLU A 261 37.09 32.24 -5.45
CA GLU A 261 38.14 33.00 -6.14
C GLU A 261 37.67 34.38 -6.65
N ASN A 262 36.36 34.60 -6.83
CA ASN A 262 35.85 35.81 -7.47
C ASN A 262 34.80 36.51 -6.58
N SER A 263 35.28 37.36 -5.68
CA SER A 263 34.47 38.05 -4.68
C SER A 263 33.57 39.13 -5.30
N LYS A 264 32.25 38.86 -5.34
CA LYS A 264 31.11 39.76 -5.07
C LYS A 264 29.80 39.13 -5.59
N SER A 265 28.73 39.25 -4.80
CA SER A 265 27.37 39.66 -5.25
C SER A 265 26.24 38.93 -4.51
N GLY A 266 25.31 39.71 -3.95
CA GLY A 266 24.08 39.23 -3.30
C GLY A 266 23.13 38.44 -4.21
N SER A 267 23.29 38.50 -5.54
CA SER A 267 22.52 37.65 -6.47
C SER A 267 22.91 36.16 -6.42
N ASN A 268 24.10 35.85 -5.88
CA ASN A 268 24.56 34.47 -5.72
C ASN A 268 23.95 33.80 -4.48
N LEU A 269 23.69 34.56 -3.41
CA LEU A 269 23.05 34.06 -2.19
C LEU A 269 21.61 33.62 -2.46
N GLU A 270 20.88 34.36 -3.30
CA GLU A 270 19.50 34.06 -3.67
C GLU A 270 19.40 32.81 -4.57
N ARG A 271 20.34 32.64 -5.51
CA ARG A 271 20.48 31.40 -6.29
C ARG A 271 20.90 30.22 -5.41
N GLU A 272 21.83 30.40 -4.48
CA GLU A 272 22.24 29.33 -3.56
C GLU A 272 21.07 28.90 -2.66
N GLN A 273 20.28 29.84 -2.14
CA GLN A 273 19.08 29.55 -1.36
C GLN A 273 17.99 28.81 -2.16
N THR A 274 17.71 29.22 -3.41
CA THR A 274 16.72 28.52 -4.26
C THR A 274 17.15 27.07 -4.55
N HIS A 275 18.44 26.83 -4.74
CA HIS A 275 18.98 25.47 -4.91
C HIS A 275 18.96 24.65 -3.61
N ILE A 276 19.26 25.25 -2.46
CA ILE A 276 19.15 24.59 -1.15
C ILE A 276 17.70 24.18 -0.88
N ARG A 277 16.73 25.06 -1.15
CA ARG A 277 15.29 24.73 -1.02
C ARG A 277 14.89 23.57 -1.95
N ALA A 278 15.37 23.56 -3.19
CA ALA A 278 15.11 22.46 -4.12
C ALA A 278 15.71 21.13 -3.65
N MET A 279 16.92 21.16 -3.05
CA MET A 279 17.59 19.98 -2.50
C MET A 279 16.90 19.46 -1.24
N ASN A 280 16.52 20.35 -0.30
CA ASN A 280 15.76 19.97 0.89
C ASN A 280 14.42 19.34 0.51
N ARG A 281 13.74 19.89 -0.50
CA ARG A 281 12.50 19.32 -1.01
C ARG A 281 12.69 17.93 -1.62
N LEU A 282 13.77 17.73 -2.38
CA LEU A 282 14.08 16.42 -2.96
C LEU A 282 14.41 15.39 -1.87
N GLY A 283 15.15 15.80 -0.84
CA GLY A 283 15.44 14.98 0.33
C GLY A 283 14.18 14.63 1.13
N LEU A 284 13.26 15.57 1.30
CA LEU A 284 11.98 15.33 1.97
C LEU A 284 11.10 14.36 1.17
N ASN A 285 11.02 14.53 -0.15
CA ASN A 285 10.31 13.59 -1.04
C ASN A 285 10.91 12.17 -0.96
N MET A 286 12.25 12.05 -0.93
CA MET A 286 12.95 10.77 -0.75
C MET A 286 12.63 10.16 0.61
N GLY A 287 12.68 10.94 1.68
CA GLY A 287 12.34 10.51 3.03
C GLY A 287 10.91 10.00 3.14
N THR A 288 9.95 10.73 2.58
CA THR A 288 8.54 10.34 2.58
C THR A 288 8.30 9.07 1.78
N PHE A 289 8.93 8.92 0.61
CA PHE A 289 8.85 7.67 -0.17
C PHE A 289 9.45 6.48 0.60
N ALA A 290 10.61 6.67 1.24
CA ALA A 290 11.29 5.64 2.01
C ALA A 290 10.43 5.21 3.21
N ILE A 291 10.03 6.14 4.06
CA ILE A 291 9.21 5.87 5.25
C ILE A 291 7.86 5.25 4.84
N GLY A 292 7.27 5.71 3.75
CA GLY A 292 5.99 5.19 3.27
C GLY A 292 6.05 3.79 2.66
N SER A 293 7.16 3.43 2.00
CA SER A 293 7.27 2.16 1.26
C SER A 293 7.98 1.05 2.03
N VAL A 294 8.81 1.37 3.02
CA VAL A 294 9.52 0.37 3.86
C VAL A 294 8.56 -0.62 4.52
N PRO A 295 7.45 -0.20 5.15
CA PRO A 295 6.55 -1.14 5.80
C PRO A 295 5.91 -2.14 4.82
N ILE A 296 5.69 -1.75 3.55
CA ILE A 296 5.19 -2.67 2.50
C ILE A 296 6.21 -3.78 2.27
N LEU A 297 7.49 -3.44 2.13
CA LEU A 297 8.55 -4.44 1.96
C LEU A 297 8.66 -5.38 3.16
N ILE A 298 8.56 -4.84 4.38
CA ILE A 298 8.58 -5.66 5.61
C ILE A 298 7.42 -6.67 5.58
N VAL A 299 6.20 -6.22 5.31
CA VAL A 299 5.01 -7.08 5.21
C VAL A 299 5.22 -8.16 4.14
N CYS A 300 5.74 -7.81 2.97
CA CYS A 300 6.03 -8.78 1.90
C CYS A 300 7.10 -9.82 2.30
N ILE A 301 8.15 -9.41 3.03
CA ILE A 301 9.18 -10.32 3.53
C ILE A 301 8.60 -11.27 4.59
N VAL A 302 7.80 -10.76 5.53
CA VAL A 302 7.14 -11.58 6.56
C VAL A 302 6.18 -12.57 5.92
N ALA A 303 5.41 -12.15 4.91
CA ALA A 303 4.52 -13.03 4.15
C ALA A 303 5.30 -14.12 3.38
N LEU A 304 6.48 -13.80 2.83
CA LEU A 304 7.33 -14.78 2.16
C LEU A 304 7.89 -15.83 3.13
N VAL A 305 8.34 -15.41 4.31
CA VAL A 305 8.88 -16.33 5.34
C VAL A 305 7.80 -17.29 5.83
N ASN A 306 6.57 -16.80 6.02
CA ASN A 306 5.44 -17.58 6.52
C ASN A 306 4.57 -18.20 5.41
N LEU A 307 4.98 -18.10 4.14
CA LEU A 307 4.15 -18.44 2.98
C LEU A 307 3.51 -19.83 3.07
N LYS A 308 4.25 -20.83 3.55
CA LYS A 308 3.75 -22.22 3.67
C LYS A 308 2.58 -22.33 4.63
N SER A 309 2.65 -21.60 5.75
CA SER A 309 1.59 -21.57 6.75
C SER A 309 0.38 -20.83 6.21
N LEU A 310 0.60 -19.67 5.58
CA LEU A 310 -0.45 -18.84 5.02
C LEU A 310 -1.20 -19.52 3.87
N SER A 311 -0.51 -20.29 3.03
CA SER A 311 -1.15 -20.96 1.89
C SER A 311 -2.01 -22.15 2.28
N SER A 312 -1.71 -22.80 3.41
CA SER A 312 -2.54 -23.90 3.93
C SER A 312 -3.98 -23.45 4.24
N LEU A 313 -4.18 -22.16 4.53
CA LEU A 313 -5.51 -21.57 4.70
C LEU A 313 -6.35 -21.64 3.42
N GLY A 314 -5.72 -21.59 2.25
CA GLY A 314 -6.36 -21.66 0.95
C GLY A 314 -6.55 -23.08 0.38
N GLU A 315 -6.06 -24.13 1.05
CA GLU A 315 -6.14 -25.52 0.58
C GLU A 315 -7.41 -26.27 1.05
N GLY A 316 -8.21 -26.85 0.14
CA GLY A 316 -9.41 -27.62 0.48
C GLY A 316 -10.68 -26.78 0.70
N GLU A 317 -11.79 -27.44 1.05
CA GLU A 317 -13.10 -26.78 1.17
C GLU A 317 -13.17 -25.80 2.36
N LYS A 318 -13.79 -24.64 2.12
CA LYS A 318 -14.02 -23.63 3.14
C LYS A 318 -15.11 -24.11 4.10
N SER A 319 -14.70 -24.50 5.31
CA SER A 319 -15.61 -24.93 6.37
C SER A 319 -15.42 -24.11 7.66
N PRO A 320 -16.48 -23.94 8.46
CA PRO A 320 -16.37 -23.26 9.76
C PRO A 320 -15.35 -23.94 10.68
N CYS A 321 -15.23 -25.27 10.61
CA CYS A 321 -14.25 -26.02 11.38
C CYS A 321 -12.81 -25.73 10.96
N LYS A 322 -12.53 -25.55 9.67
CA LYS A 322 -11.19 -25.19 9.20
C LYS A 322 -10.78 -23.80 9.72
N THR A 323 -11.69 -22.83 9.71
CA THR A 323 -11.43 -21.49 10.24
C THR A 323 -11.21 -21.51 11.76
N TYR A 324 -11.96 -22.34 12.47
CA TYR A 324 -11.82 -22.52 13.91
C TYR A 324 -10.49 -23.19 14.28
N LEU A 325 -10.15 -24.32 13.64
CA LEU A 325 -8.92 -25.07 13.93
C LEU A 325 -7.64 -24.33 13.53
N ASN A 326 -7.71 -23.40 12.57
CA ASN A 326 -6.57 -22.59 12.12
C ASN A 326 -6.70 -21.12 12.55
N ALA A 327 -7.40 -20.82 13.64
CA ALA A 327 -7.70 -19.45 14.06
C ALA A 327 -6.45 -18.55 14.19
N HIS A 328 -5.35 -19.07 14.74
CA HIS A 328 -4.07 -18.37 14.86
C HIS A 328 -3.54 -17.86 13.51
N LEU A 329 -3.61 -18.70 12.47
CA LEU A 329 -3.17 -18.34 11.11
C LEU A 329 -4.04 -17.26 10.47
N PHE A 330 -5.35 -17.27 10.76
CA PHE A 330 -6.24 -16.19 10.34
C PHE A 330 -5.90 -14.87 11.02
N VAL A 331 -5.51 -14.88 12.31
CA VAL A 331 -5.04 -13.66 12.99
C VAL A 331 -3.82 -13.07 12.27
N GLU A 332 -2.84 -13.89 11.91
CA GLU A 332 -1.64 -13.43 11.19
C GLU A 332 -1.98 -12.79 9.84
N VAL A 333 -2.84 -13.42 9.04
CA VAL A 333 -3.28 -12.87 7.75
C VAL A 333 -4.01 -11.54 7.93
N GLU A 334 -4.93 -11.46 8.89
CA GLU A 334 -5.70 -10.25 9.15
C GLU A 334 -4.78 -9.12 9.65
N ILE A 335 -3.74 -9.43 10.44
CA ILE A 335 -2.71 -8.45 10.83
C ILE A 335 -1.90 -7.98 9.62
N LEU A 336 -1.47 -8.88 8.73
CA LEU A 336 -0.73 -8.52 7.52
C LEU A 336 -1.58 -7.67 6.58
N ALA A 337 -2.84 -8.04 6.38
CA ALA A 337 -3.80 -7.30 5.57
C ALA A 337 -4.09 -5.92 6.18
N SER A 338 -4.31 -5.83 7.50
CA SER A 338 -4.54 -4.58 8.23
C SER A 338 -3.32 -3.66 8.14
N THR A 339 -2.13 -4.21 8.34
CA THR A 339 -0.87 -3.47 8.20
C THR A 339 -0.74 -2.97 6.76
N GLY A 340 -1.02 -3.80 5.76
CA GLY A 340 -1.05 -3.40 4.35
C GLY A 340 -2.05 -2.26 4.07
N GLY A 341 -3.26 -2.32 4.60
CA GLY A 341 -4.28 -1.28 4.43
C GLY A 341 -3.94 0.04 5.14
N ILE A 342 -3.37 -0.03 6.35
CA ILE A 342 -2.87 1.15 7.09
C ILE A 342 -1.71 1.78 6.33
N VAL A 343 -0.73 0.97 5.92
CA VAL A 343 0.45 1.40 5.16
C VAL A 343 0.08 1.89 3.76
N TRP A 344 -1.05 1.49 3.18
CA TRP A 344 -1.56 2.12 1.97
C TRP A 344 -2.15 3.53 2.27
N SER A 345 -2.87 3.65 3.37
CA SER A 345 -3.55 4.90 3.75
C SER A 345 -2.57 6.01 4.21
N VAL A 346 -1.47 5.64 4.88
CA VAL A 346 -0.52 6.59 5.48
C VAL A 346 0.31 7.38 4.45
N PRO A 347 1.03 6.78 3.47
CA PRO A 347 1.80 7.49 2.45
C PRO A 347 0.91 8.36 1.56
N SER A 348 -0.34 7.95 1.37
CA SER A 348 -1.36 8.75 0.67
C SER A 348 -1.68 10.05 1.43
N SER A 349 -1.43 10.13 2.73
CA SER A 349 -1.67 11.31 3.58
C SER A 349 -0.42 12.17 3.86
N SER A 350 0.77 11.56 3.90
CA SER A 350 2.02 12.21 4.34
C SER A 350 2.91 12.76 3.21
N GLY A 351 2.50 12.56 1.94
CA GLY A 351 3.27 12.87 0.74
C GLY A 351 3.69 14.33 0.51
N ASP A 352 2.88 15.32 0.91
CA ASP A 352 2.87 16.60 0.18
C ASP A 352 2.54 17.87 0.99
N ILE A 353 2.69 17.82 2.32
CA ILE A 353 2.30 18.94 3.19
C ILE A 353 3.28 20.13 3.13
N PHE A 354 4.46 19.99 2.50
CA PHE A 354 5.43 21.08 2.43
C PHE A 354 5.66 21.59 0.99
N PRO A 355 5.26 22.84 0.66
CA PRO A 355 5.48 23.46 -0.64
C PRO A 355 6.94 23.74 -0.98
#